data_AF-A0A2T2TV79-F1
#
_entry.id   AF-A0A2T2TV79-F1
#
_cell.length_a   1.000
_cell.length_b   1.000
_cell.length_c   1.000
_cell.angle_alpha   90.00
_cell.angle_beta   90.00
_cell.angle_gamma   90.00
#
_symmetry.space_group_name_H-M   'P 1'
#
loop_
_entity.id
_entity.type
_entity.pdbx_description
1 polymer ?
#
loop_
_entity_poly.entity_id
_entity_poly.type
_entity_poly.pdbx_seq_one_letter_code
_entity_poly.pdbx_strand_id
1 'polypeptide(L)' 'MRPVALEWEDSGMDWEHGAEKACSLVRAYVPVRHEKVEVLNLKGCTDPDATNYEAYYVKPNPSSCRYE' A
#
# COMPACT_ATOMS: atom_id res chain seq x y z
N MET A 1 -49.96 -14.43 -8.79
CA MET A 1 -48.89 -13.50 -8.34
C MET A 1 -47.60 -13.91 -9.03
N ARG A 2 -47.06 -13.07 -9.90
CA ARG A 2 -45.73 -13.20 -10.54
C ARG A 2 -45.03 -11.87 -10.27
N PRO A 3 -43.76 -11.85 -9.83
CA PRO A 3 -43.10 -10.58 -9.53
C PRO A 3 -42.82 -9.82 -10.83
N VAL A 4 -43.08 -8.53 -10.79
CA VAL A 4 -42.72 -7.59 -11.86
C VAL A 4 -41.20 -7.47 -11.89
N ALA A 5 -40.58 -7.83 -13.01
CA ALA A 5 -39.17 -7.56 -13.24
C ALA A 5 -38.99 -6.04 -13.39
N LEU A 6 -38.07 -5.46 -12.62
CA LEU A 6 -37.59 -4.09 -12.79
C LEU A 6 -36.93 -3.99 -14.18
N GLU A 7 -37.64 -3.42 -15.13
CA GLU A 7 -37.05 -2.95 -16.39
C GLU A 7 -36.22 -1.72 -16.07
N TRP A 8 -34.91 -1.81 -16.29
CA TRP A 8 -34.04 -0.65 -16.35
C TRP A 8 -34.03 -0.18 -17.80
N GLU A 9 -34.54 1.02 -18.05
CA GLU A 9 -34.43 1.65 -19.37
C GLU A 9 -32.94 1.94 -19.63
N ASP A 10 -32.38 1.25 -20.62
CA ASP A 10 -31.06 1.49 -21.23
C ASP A 10 -31.03 2.92 -21.81
N SER A 11 -30.87 3.91 -20.95
CA SER A 11 -30.52 5.27 -21.35
C SER A 11 -29.05 5.26 -21.74
N GLY A 12 -28.82 5.06 -23.04
CA GLY A 12 -27.50 4.92 -23.66
C GLY A 12 -26.46 5.89 -23.12
N MET A 13 -25.52 5.33 -22.34
CA MET A 13 -24.21 5.93 -22.16
C MET A 13 -23.35 5.48 -23.33
N ASP A 14 -23.07 6.43 -24.24
CA ASP A 14 -21.98 6.22 -25.20
C ASP A 14 -20.66 6.11 -24.43
N TRP A 15 -19.76 5.27 -24.96
CA TRP A 15 -18.45 5.03 -24.35
C TRP A 15 -17.37 6.00 -24.89
N GLU A 16 -17.74 7.01 -25.68
CA GLU A 16 -16.80 7.97 -26.28
C GLU A 16 -16.82 9.35 -25.59
N HIS A 17 -17.82 9.66 -24.77
CA HIS A 17 -17.97 10.93 -24.05
C HIS A 17 -18.16 10.77 -22.52
N GLY A 18 -17.93 9.56 -21.98
CA GLY A 18 -18.21 9.19 -20.59
C GLY A 18 -17.18 9.60 -19.52
N ALA A 19 -16.18 10.44 -19.82
CA ALA A 19 -15.10 10.72 -18.87
C ALA A 19 -15.39 11.90 -17.90
N GLU A 20 -16.40 12.73 -18.15
CA GLU A 20 -16.53 14.00 -17.41
C GLU A 20 -17.58 13.98 -16.28
N LYS A 21 -18.47 12.97 -16.24
CA LYS A 21 -19.56 12.91 -15.23
C LYS A 21 -19.42 11.83 -14.17
N ALA A 22 -18.41 10.96 -14.27
CA ALA A 22 -18.22 9.85 -13.32
C ALA A 22 -17.31 10.18 -12.11
N CYS A 23 -16.82 11.42 -11.98
CA CYS A 23 -15.96 11.82 -10.86
C CYS A 23 -16.61 12.87 -9.94
N SER A 24 -17.94 12.82 -9.77
CA SER A 24 -18.66 13.73 -8.86
C SER A 24 -19.02 13.12 -7.49
N LEU A 25 -18.76 11.83 -7.23
CA LEU A 25 -19.22 11.15 -6.01
C LEU A 25 -18.13 10.39 -5.24
N VAL A 26 -16.87 10.80 -5.37
CA VAL A 26 -15.84 10.41 -4.41
C VAL A 26 -15.17 11.65 -3.85
N ARG A 27 -15.78 12.23 -2.80
CA ARG A 27 -15.12 13.25 -1.98
C ARG A 27 -15.25 12.90 -0.49
N ALA A 28 -15.03 11.64 -0.16
CA ALA A 28 -14.57 11.29 1.18
C ALA A 28 -13.10 11.74 1.27
N TYR A 29 -12.87 12.97 1.74
CA TYR A 29 -11.53 13.38 2.16
C TYR A 29 -11.15 12.56 3.38
N VAL A 30 -10.39 11.49 3.18
CA VAL A 30 -9.64 10.89 4.29
C VAL A 30 -8.41 11.77 4.52
N PRO A 31 -8.25 12.38 5.70
CA PRO A 31 -7.04 13.13 5.99
C PRO A 31 -5.85 12.16 6.01
N VAL A 32 -4.87 12.41 5.14
CA VAL A 32 -3.62 11.66 5.14
C VAL A 32 -2.87 12.02 6.42
N ARG A 33 -2.70 11.03 7.29
CA ARG A 33 -1.82 11.16 8.46
C ARG A 33 -0.41 10.78 8.01
N HIS A 34 0.54 11.70 8.16
CA HIS A 34 1.96 11.36 8.06
C HIS A 34 2.43 10.95 9.45
N GLU A 35 2.82 9.69 9.59
CA GLU A 35 3.54 9.23 10.78
C GLU A 35 4.98 9.73 10.75
N LYS A 36 5.59 9.88 11.92
CA LYS A 36 7.00 10.26 12.03
C LYS A 36 7.85 9.10 11.51
N VAL A 37 8.65 9.34 10.47
CA VAL A 37 9.61 8.38 9.93
C VAL A 37 11.02 8.74 10.42
N GLU A 38 11.80 7.75 10.83
CA GLU A 38 13.18 7.93 11.27
C GLU A 38 14.15 7.23 10.29
N VAL A 39 15.33 7.83 10.11
CA VAL A 39 16.39 7.25 9.26
C VAL A 39 17.16 6.22 10.08
N LEU A 40 17.04 4.95 9.69
CA LEU A 40 17.78 3.85 10.29
C LEU A 40 19.10 3.60 9.56
N ASN A 41 20.16 3.27 10.30
CA ASN A 41 21.41 2.81 9.71
C ASN A 41 21.28 1.31 9.39
N LEU A 42 21.04 0.99 8.12
CA LEU A 42 20.83 -0.37 7.64
C LEU A 42 22.14 -1.15 7.37
N LYS A 43 23.25 -0.78 8.04
CA LYS A 43 24.53 -1.48 7.99
C LYS A 43 24.84 -2.13 9.34
N GLY A 44 25.05 -3.44 9.37
CA GLY A 44 25.30 -4.19 10.60
C GLY A 44 25.66 -5.65 10.35
N CYS A 45 25.64 -6.49 11.39
CA CYS A 45 25.99 -7.89 11.27
C CYS A 45 24.88 -8.67 10.52
N THR A 46 25.26 -9.37 9.46
CA THR A 46 24.35 -10.17 8.62
C THR A 46 24.71 -11.66 8.66
N ASP A 47 25.51 -12.08 9.64
CA ASP A 47 25.89 -13.48 9.85
C ASP A 47 24.83 -14.16 10.73
N PRO A 48 24.10 -15.19 10.25
CA PRO A 48 23.04 -15.85 11.02
C PRO A 48 23.54 -16.58 12.27
N ASP A 49 24.83 -16.86 12.36
CA ASP A 49 25.43 -17.53 13.53
C ASP A 49 25.87 -16.51 14.62
N ALA A 50 25.78 -15.20 14.33
CA ALA A 50 26.11 -14.16 15.29
C ALA A 50 24.96 -13.86 16.27
N THR A 51 25.29 -13.56 17.53
CA THR A 51 24.28 -13.26 18.57
C THR A 51 23.58 -11.93 18.38
N ASN A 52 24.15 -11.05 17.56
CA ASN A 52 23.58 -9.75 17.20
C ASN A 52 23.18 -9.68 15.72
N TYR A 53 22.85 -10.82 15.13
CA TYR A 53 22.27 -10.89 13.80
C TYR A 53 20.88 -10.25 13.77
N GLU A 54 20.65 -9.39 12.78
CA GLU A 54 19.34 -8.79 12.53
C GLU A 54 18.99 -8.81 11.04
N ALA A 55 17.77 -9.23 10.72
CA ALA A 55 17.33 -9.41 9.33
C ALA A 55 17.10 -8.10 8.56
N TYR A 56 17.01 -6.96 9.25
CA TYR A 56 16.76 -5.66 8.62
C TYR A 56 18.02 -5.00 8.06
N TYR A 57 19.22 -5.52 8.37
CA TYR A 57 20.46 -5.01 7.80
C TYR A 57 20.55 -5.34 6.31
N VAL A 58 20.70 -4.31 5.48
CA VAL A 58 20.85 -4.44 4.02
C VAL A 58 22.33 -4.54 3.64
N LYS A 59 23.21 -3.86 4.37
CA LYS A 59 24.65 -3.85 4.11
C LYS A 59 25.40 -4.65 5.18
N PRO A 60 26.24 -5.62 4.80
CA PRO A 60 27.03 -6.37 5.76
C PRO A 60 28.11 -5.50 6.41
N ASN A 61 28.32 -5.72 7.70
CA ASN A 61 29.42 -5.18 8.50
C ASN A 61 30.00 -6.27 9.40
N PRO A 62 30.91 -7.12 8.87
CA PRO A 62 31.45 -8.26 9.60
C PRO A 62 32.16 -7.89 10.91
N SER A 63 32.76 -6.70 10.97
CA SER A 63 33.45 -6.20 12.17
C SER A 63 32.50 -5.87 13.34
N SER A 64 31.19 -5.80 13.09
CA SER A 64 30.20 -5.59 14.15
C SER A 64 29.61 -6.89 14.70
N CYS A 65 29.94 -8.05 14.13
CA CYS A 65 29.40 -9.33 14.58
C CYS A 65 29.98 -9.74 15.93
N ARG A 66 29.12 -10.28 16.80
CA ARG A 66 29.45 -10.81 18.11
C ARG A 66 29.10 -12.29 18.16
N TYR A 67 30.03 -13.08 18.67
CA TYR A 67 29.91 -14.52 18.82
C TYR A 67 30.21 -14.87 20.28
N GLU A 68 29.51 -15.87 20.81
CA GLU A 68 29.72 -16.42 22.16
C GLU A 68 30.55 -17.71 22.10
#